data_AF-A0A5B0P186-F1
#
_entry.id   AF-A0A5B0P186-F1
#
_cell.length_a   1.000
_cell.length_b   1.000
_cell.length_c   1.000
_cell.angle_alpha   90.00
_cell.angle_beta   90.00
_cell.angle_gamma   90.00
#
_symmetry.space_group_name_H-M   'P 1'
#
loop_
_entity.id
_entity.type
_entity.pdbx_description
1 polymer ?
#
loop_
_entity_poly.entity_id
_entity_poly.type
_entity_poly.pdbx_seq_one_letter_code
_entity_poly.pdbx_strand_id
1 'polypeptide(L)'
;MALGHPSPKFQVLAGPSADELSPVNVNADKTDPFRIHTDRFEGALTVRIKNFLGADDCLSKETENKYFEEWPEMTCSIQIQGRFLQPTNADDCMWGNSFDRPIRDRLPYGTSVALKAISYIDPSLEHDIYSDKPWAWSPLLATMNHVKTERLESGDSPLPDWEGTRPVEDCNSVVGELETITSKRERRRFLSSPENRQACILGPRDFINVEFVNGFVDYSTLRLQIPIVKLSFRLDKLWDGQPVRYECISRSTLQTYFVIVVQIVELNGEPVSE
;
A
#
# COMPACT_ATOMS: atom_id res chain seq x y z
N MET A 1 16.11 33.32 10.89
CA MET A 1 16.37 32.36 9.80
C MET A 1 15.04 31.72 9.45
N ALA A 2 14.56 31.88 8.22
CA ALA A 2 13.34 31.18 7.78
C ALA A 2 13.60 29.69 7.92
N LEU A 3 12.80 28.99 8.73
CA LEU A 3 12.82 27.54 8.80
C LEU A 3 12.52 27.02 7.39
N GLY A 4 13.56 26.54 6.69
CA GLY A 4 13.42 26.00 5.34
C GLY A 4 12.38 24.88 5.32
N HIS A 5 11.59 24.84 4.25
CA HIS A 5 10.73 23.68 3.99
C HIS A 5 11.64 22.48 3.69
N PRO A 6 11.31 21.27 4.20
CA PRO A 6 12.10 20.10 3.87
C PRO A 6 12.09 19.88 2.35
N SER A 7 13.23 19.50 1.78
CA SER A 7 13.35 19.11 0.38
C SER A 7 13.83 17.65 0.29
N PRO A 8 12.91 16.67 0.44
CA PRO A 8 13.25 15.26 0.34
C PRO A 8 13.36 14.79 -1.12
N LYS A 9 14.34 13.92 -1.39
CA LYS A 9 14.36 13.07 -2.58
C LYS A 9 14.10 11.63 -2.19
N PHE A 10 13.33 10.93 -3.00
CA PHE A 10 12.91 9.57 -2.69
C PHE A 10 13.43 8.57 -3.70
N GLN A 11 13.68 7.37 -3.21
CA GLN A 11 13.75 6.17 -4.03
C GLN A 11 12.62 5.25 -3.61
N VAL A 12 11.93 4.72 -4.62
CA VAL A 12 10.93 3.67 -4.43
C VAL A 12 11.48 2.40 -5.03
N LEU A 13 11.46 1.34 -4.25
CA LEU A 13 11.89 0.01 -4.64
C LEU A 13 10.74 -0.97 -4.48
N ALA A 14 10.70 -2.03 -5.27
CA ALA A 14 9.78 -3.14 -5.07
C ALA A 14 10.43 -4.46 -5.46
N GLY A 15 9.83 -5.57 -5.03
CA GLY A 15 10.30 -6.89 -5.38
C GLY A 15 9.64 -8.01 -4.58
N PRO A 16 10.07 -9.26 -4.78
CA PRO A 16 9.48 -10.42 -4.12
C PRO A 16 9.77 -10.50 -2.61
N SER A 17 10.85 -9.85 -2.15
CA SER A 17 11.27 -9.83 -0.74
C SER A 17 12.03 -8.55 -0.42
N ALA A 18 12.33 -8.31 0.86
CA ALA A 18 13.14 -7.17 1.28
C ALA A 18 14.61 -7.26 0.82
N ASP A 19 15.10 -8.46 0.50
CA ASP A 19 16.48 -8.71 0.06
C ASP A 19 16.62 -8.65 -1.48
N GLU A 20 15.50 -8.69 -2.20
CA GLU A 20 15.44 -8.71 -3.66
C GLU A 20 14.58 -7.55 -4.13
N LEU A 21 15.19 -6.36 -4.20
CA LEU A 21 14.51 -5.12 -4.55
C LEU A 21 15.07 -4.51 -5.83
N SER A 22 14.20 -3.88 -6.61
CA SER A 22 14.56 -3.13 -7.82
C SER A 22 13.83 -1.79 -7.87
N PRO A 23 14.41 -0.75 -8.50
CA PRO A 23 13.76 0.56 -8.63
C PRO A 23 12.40 0.48 -9.29
N VAL A 24 11.45 1.24 -8.75
CA VAL A 24 10.11 1.45 -9.33
C VAL A 24 10.08 2.80 -10.02
N ASN A 25 9.60 2.83 -11.26
CA ASN A 25 9.28 4.08 -11.95
C ASN A 25 7.94 4.64 -11.41
N VAL A 26 8.06 5.53 -10.41
CA VAL A 26 6.92 6.18 -9.76
C VAL A 26 6.16 7.02 -10.78
N ASN A 27 4.82 7.02 -10.68
CA ASN A 27 3.91 7.77 -11.57
C ASN A 27 3.90 7.31 -13.04
N ALA A 28 4.57 6.20 -13.38
CA ALA A 28 4.65 5.60 -14.72
C ALA A 28 3.52 4.59 -15.00
N ASP A 29 2.28 5.03 -14.81
CA ASP A 29 1.06 4.22 -14.87
C ASP A 29 0.88 3.39 -16.15
N LYS A 30 1.32 3.87 -17.31
CA LYS A 30 1.09 3.22 -18.60
C LYS A 30 2.39 2.69 -19.20
N THR A 31 3.48 3.41 -19.00
CA THR A 31 4.74 3.10 -19.67
C THR A 31 5.53 2.01 -18.98
N ASP A 32 5.47 1.93 -17.64
CA ASP A 32 6.32 0.99 -16.91
C ASP A 32 5.75 0.56 -15.52
N PRO A 33 4.62 -0.17 -15.49
CA PRO A 33 4.20 -0.84 -14.26
C PRO A 33 5.22 -1.90 -13.84
N PHE A 34 5.59 -1.89 -12.56
CA PHE A 34 6.60 -2.80 -12.01
C PHE A 34 6.07 -4.22 -11.93
N ARG A 35 6.74 -5.17 -12.61
CA ARG A 35 6.30 -6.58 -12.67
C ARG A 35 6.84 -7.40 -11.51
N ILE A 36 6.00 -8.27 -10.97
CA ILE A 36 6.35 -9.24 -9.94
C ILE A 36 6.00 -10.62 -10.47
N HIS A 37 6.95 -11.55 -10.37
CA HIS A 37 6.73 -12.94 -10.75
C HIS A 37 7.54 -13.85 -9.82
N THR A 38 6.85 -14.63 -9.01
CA THR A 38 7.42 -15.57 -8.02
C THR A 38 6.76 -16.95 -8.15
N ASP A 39 7.05 -17.87 -7.23
CA ASP A 39 6.36 -19.15 -7.08
C ASP A 39 4.98 -19.03 -6.39
N ARG A 40 4.67 -17.86 -5.81
CA ARG A 40 3.46 -17.62 -5.01
C ARG A 40 2.56 -16.52 -5.58
N PHE A 41 3.09 -15.61 -6.38
CA PHE A 41 2.35 -14.47 -6.93
C PHE A 41 2.90 -14.07 -8.28
N GLU A 42 2.01 -13.75 -9.21
CA GLU A 42 2.36 -13.07 -10.45
C GLU A 42 1.46 -11.86 -10.67
N GLY A 43 2.04 -10.79 -11.21
CA GLY A 43 1.32 -9.54 -11.40
C GLY A 43 2.22 -8.36 -11.70
N ALA A 44 1.65 -7.19 -11.51
CA ALA A 44 2.34 -5.92 -11.59
C ALA A 44 1.78 -4.92 -10.57
N LEU A 45 2.54 -3.87 -10.29
CA LEU A 45 2.11 -2.76 -9.46
C LEU A 45 2.52 -1.41 -10.05
N THR A 46 1.84 -0.36 -9.59
CA THR A 46 2.33 1.01 -9.73
C THR A 46 2.29 1.70 -8.38
N VAL A 47 3.22 2.63 -8.19
CA VAL A 47 3.27 3.53 -7.05
C VAL A 47 3.09 4.95 -7.58
N ARG A 48 2.07 5.63 -7.06
CA ARG A 48 1.75 7.01 -7.40
C ARG A 48 2.01 7.89 -6.20
N ILE A 49 2.82 8.93 -6.38
CA ILE A 49 3.11 9.90 -5.33
C ILE A 49 2.97 11.30 -5.94
N LYS A 50 2.10 12.11 -5.34
CA LYS A 50 1.87 13.49 -5.79
C LYS A 50 3.09 14.35 -5.47
N ASN A 51 3.54 15.17 -6.43
CA ASN A 51 4.76 15.98 -6.29
C ASN A 51 6.00 15.15 -5.91
N PHE A 52 6.15 13.98 -6.55
CA PHE A 52 7.28 13.08 -6.31
C PHE A 52 8.57 13.68 -6.86
N LEU A 53 9.60 13.78 -6.01
CA LEU A 53 10.96 14.12 -6.42
C LEU A 53 11.84 12.88 -6.27
N GLY A 54 12.27 12.32 -7.39
CA GLY A 54 13.08 11.11 -7.45
C GLY A 54 14.55 11.34 -7.08
N ALA A 55 15.24 10.24 -6.79
CA ALA A 55 16.69 10.20 -6.57
C ALA A 55 17.51 10.64 -7.81
N ASP A 56 16.89 10.63 -8.97
CA ASP A 56 17.42 11.04 -10.28
C ASP A 56 17.19 12.54 -10.59
N ASP A 57 16.75 13.33 -9.58
CA ASP A 57 16.37 14.73 -9.71
C ASP A 57 15.15 14.99 -10.61
N CYS A 58 14.41 13.95 -11.01
CA CYS A 58 13.19 14.10 -11.78
C CYS A 58 12.00 14.43 -10.86
N LEU A 59 11.46 15.64 -11.03
CA LEU A 59 10.20 16.04 -10.39
C LEU A 59 9.00 15.57 -11.22
N SER A 60 8.27 14.60 -10.69
CA SER A 60 6.98 14.15 -11.21
C SER A 60 5.84 14.76 -10.40
N LYS A 61 5.27 15.85 -10.89
CA LYS A 61 4.14 16.55 -10.22
C LYS A 61 2.86 15.72 -10.25
N GLU A 62 2.68 14.95 -11.30
CA GLU A 62 1.48 14.21 -11.63
C GLU A 62 1.84 12.90 -12.35
N THR A 63 0.90 11.97 -12.33
CA THR A 63 0.90 10.68 -13.05
C THR A 63 0.63 10.82 -14.55
N GLU A 64 1.02 9.83 -15.35
CA GLU A 64 0.79 9.82 -16.81
C GLU A 64 -0.69 9.89 -17.22
N ASN A 65 -1.58 9.51 -16.33
CA ASN A 65 -3.04 9.50 -16.49
C ASN A 65 -3.73 10.63 -15.71
N LYS A 66 -3.00 11.57 -15.10
CA LYS A 66 -3.57 12.69 -14.32
C LYS A 66 -4.41 12.27 -13.11
N TYR A 67 -4.05 11.16 -12.49
CA TYR A 67 -4.71 10.57 -11.32
C TYR A 67 -5.03 11.59 -10.21
N PHE A 68 -4.09 12.46 -9.81
CA PHE A 68 -4.32 13.42 -8.72
C PHE A 68 -5.04 14.70 -9.17
N GLU A 69 -5.27 14.92 -10.47
CA GLU A 69 -6.20 15.96 -10.94
C GLU A 69 -7.65 15.50 -10.72
N GLU A 70 -7.94 14.22 -10.97
CA GLU A 70 -9.25 13.63 -10.71
C GLU A 70 -9.52 13.41 -9.23
N TRP A 71 -8.46 13.20 -8.44
CA TRP A 71 -8.56 12.95 -7.00
C TRP A 71 -7.60 13.83 -6.16
N PRO A 72 -7.87 15.15 -6.09
CA PRO A 72 -6.92 16.14 -5.58
C PRO A 72 -6.58 16.01 -4.09
N GLU A 73 -7.46 15.38 -3.32
CA GLU A 73 -7.26 15.12 -1.89
C GLU A 73 -6.30 13.96 -1.61
N MET A 74 -6.03 13.10 -2.60
CA MET A 74 -5.12 11.96 -2.45
C MET A 74 -3.70 12.38 -2.79
N THR A 75 -2.73 11.73 -2.14
CA THR A 75 -1.31 12.06 -2.29
C THR A 75 -0.44 10.83 -2.54
N CYS A 76 -0.94 9.64 -2.20
CA CYS A 76 -0.27 8.38 -2.47
C CYS A 76 -1.29 7.28 -2.83
N SER A 77 -0.99 6.52 -3.88
CA SER A 77 -1.72 5.32 -4.29
C SER A 77 -0.72 4.20 -4.61
N ILE A 78 -1.00 2.99 -4.13
CA ILE A 78 -0.32 1.77 -4.54
C ILE A 78 -1.40 0.86 -5.12
N GLN A 79 -1.31 0.56 -6.41
CA GLN A 79 -2.23 -0.35 -7.09
C GLN A 79 -1.48 -1.62 -7.49
N ILE A 80 -2.12 -2.76 -7.29
CA ILE A 80 -1.58 -4.08 -7.61
C ILE A 80 -2.60 -4.81 -8.48
N GLN A 81 -2.13 -5.42 -9.57
CA GLN A 81 -2.90 -6.35 -10.39
C GLN A 81 -2.17 -7.69 -10.43
N GLY A 82 -2.88 -8.80 -10.27
CA GLY A 82 -2.23 -10.10 -10.32
C GLY A 82 -3.09 -11.23 -9.77
N ARG A 83 -2.45 -12.36 -9.49
CA ARG A 83 -3.06 -13.53 -8.86
C ARG A 83 -2.06 -14.26 -7.98
N PHE A 84 -2.61 -15.00 -7.02
CA PHE A 84 -1.84 -15.95 -6.23
C PHE A 84 -1.68 -17.26 -7.01
N LEU A 85 -0.48 -17.82 -7.02
CA LEU A 85 -0.17 -19.07 -7.74
C LEU A 85 -0.43 -20.33 -6.91
N GLN A 86 -0.75 -20.14 -5.63
CA GLN A 86 -1.11 -21.19 -4.68
C GLN A 86 -2.42 -20.80 -3.99
N PRO A 87 -3.20 -21.76 -3.45
CA PRO A 87 -4.37 -21.45 -2.65
C PRO A 87 -3.98 -20.57 -1.44
N THR A 88 -4.49 -19.35 -1.42
CA THR A 88 -4.21 -18.35 -0.40
C THR A 88 -5.53 -17.95 0.27
N ASN A 89 -5.62 -18.19 1.58
CA ASN A 89 -6.78 -17.77 2.36
C ASN A 89 -6.79 -16.24 2.52
N ALA A 90 -7.93 -15.57 2.30
CA ALA A 90 -8.02 -14.12 2.42
C ALA A 90 -7.83 -13.61 3.87
N ASP A 91 -8.02 -14.46 4.89
CA ASP A 91 -7.69 -14.17 6.29
C ASP A 91 -6.17 -14.23 6.58
N ASP A 92 -5.44 -14.97 5.74
CA ASP A 92 -3.99 -15.16 5.87
C ASP A 92 -3.19 -14.13 5.04
N CYS A 93 -3.76 -13.66 3.93
CA CYS A 93 -3.16 -12.66 3.07
C CYS A 93 -3.28 -11.26 3.67
N MET A 94 -2.20 -10.77 4.27
CA MET A 94 -2.14 -9.46 4.92
C MET A 94 -1.49 -8.41 4.03
N TRP A 95 -1.88 -7.16 4.25
CA TRP A 95 -1.28 -5.96 3.68
C TRP A 95 -1.02 -4.93 4.77
N GLY A 96 0.11 -4.23 4.68
CA GLY A 96 0.34 -3.04 5.46
C GLY A 96 1.82 -2.75 5.65
N ASN A 97 2.18 -2.20 6.80
CA ASN A 97 3.50 -1.63 7.05
C ASN A 97 4.28 -2.38 8.12
N SER A 98 5.60 -2.43 7.94
CA SER A 98 6.56 -2.92 8.93
C SER A 98 7.77 -1.99 8.99
N PHE A 99 8.45 -2.03 10.13
CA PHE A 99 9.64 -1.24 10.43
C PHE A 99 10.71 -2.15 11.03
N ASP A 100 11.96 -1.98 10.59
CA ASP A 100 13.08 -2.79 11.07
C ASP A 100 13.56 -2.40 12.47
N ARG A 101 13.29 -1.15 12.87
CA ARG A 101 13.72 -0.58 14.16
C ARG A 101 12.56 0.05 14.92
N PRO A 102 12.65 0.14 16.26
CA PRO A 102 11.60 0.75 17.07
C PRO A 102 11.32 2.20 16.66
N ILE A 103 10.03 2.56 16.57
CA ILE A 103 9.58 3.94 16.34
C ILE A 103 8.92 4.57 17.58
N ARG A 104 8.73 3.80 18.67
CA ARG A 104 7.98 4.20 19.87
C ARG A 104 8.40 5.54 20.48
N ASP A 105 9.69 5.86 20.45
CA ASP A 105 10.25 7.09 21.02
C ASP A 105 10.08 8.30 20.10
N ARG A 106 9.58 8.07 18.88
CA ARG A 106 9.35 9.09 17.83
C ARG A 106 7.88 9.17 17.42
N LEU A 107 7.01 8.41 18.07
CA LEU A 107 5.58 8.53 17.85
C LEU A 107 5.09 9.88 18.42
N PRO A 108 4.35 10.66 17.63
CA PRO A 108 3.89 11.96 18.09
C PRO A 108 2.79 11.82 19.16
N TYR A 109 2.65 12.84 20.00
CA TYR A 109 1.51 12.92 20.92
C TYR A 109 0.19 12.83 20.17
N GLY A 110 -0.73 11.98 20.65
CA GLY A 110 -2.02 11.73 20.00
C GLY A 110 -2.05 10.53 19.04
N THR A 111 -0.94 9.80 18.89
CA THR A 111 -0.89 8.57 18.06
C THR A 111 -1.96 7.55 18.45
N SER A 112 -2.24 7.35 19.74
CA SER A 112 -3.31 6.44 20.19
C SER A 112 -4.71 6.87 19.73
N VAL A 113 -4.98 8.18 19.67
CA VAL A 113 -6.24 8.73 19.15
C VAL A 113 -6.33 8.53 17.63
N ALA A 114 -5.21 8.73 16.92
CA ALA A 114 -5.11 8.47 15.50
C ALA A 114 -5.37 6.99 15.16
N LEU A 115 -4.73 6.07 15.87
CA LEU A 115 -4.95 4.62 15.69
C LEU A 115 -6.42 4.25 15.91
N LYS A 116 -7.04 4.77 16.97
CA LYS A 116 -8.47 4.55 17.24
C LYS A 116 -9.36 5.13 16.14
N ALA A 117 -8.98 6.24 15.53
CA ALA A 117 -9.72 6.80 14.39
C ALA A 117 -9.58 5.91 13.14
N ILE A 118 -8.38 5.40 12.88
CA ILE A 118 -8.11 4.51 11.75
C ILE A 118 -8.90 3.20 11.89
N SER A 119 -9.06 2.66 13.11
CA SER A 119 -9.86 1.44 13.31
C SER A 119 -11.35 1.59 12.94
N TYR A 120 -11.88 2.81 12.87
CA TYR A 120 -13.24 3.04 12.35
C TYR A 120 -13.29 3.02 10.81
N ILE A 121 -12.16 3.26 10.15
CA ILE A 121 -12.02 3.22 8.68
C ILE A 121 -11.71 1.80 8.21
N ASP A 122 -10.80 1.14 8.93
CA ASP A 122 -10.37 -0.23 8.73
C ASP A 122 -10.51 -1.00 10.06
N PRO A 123 -11.63 -1.67 10.30
CA PRO A 123 -11.87 -2.42 11.53
C PRO A 123 -11.04 -3.69 11.64
N SER A 124 -10.38 -4.12 10.55
CA SER A 124 -9.54 -5.31 10.53
C SER A 124 -8.05 -4.99 10.71
N LEU A 125 -7.71 -3.71 10.91
CA LEU A 125 -6.35 -3.28 11.17
C LEU A 125 -5.90 -3.77 12.55
N GLU A 126 -4.87 -4.61 12.53
CA GLU A 126 -4.08 -5.01 13.68
C GLU A 126 -2.74 -4.28 13.65
N HIS A 127 -2.18 -3.96 14.80
CA HIS A 127 -0.90 -3.29 14.86
C HIS A 127 -0.17 -3.52 16.17
N ASP A 128 1.15 -3.44 16.14
CA ASP A 128 2.01 -3.28 17.31
C ASP A 128 3.09 -2.24 17.03
N ILE A 129 2.67 -0.98 16.93
CA ILE A 129 3.58 0.14 16.61
C ILE A 129 4.56 0.50 17.75
N TYR A 130 4.41 -0.11 18.93
CA TYR A 130 5.27 0.14 20.11
C TYR A 130 6.34 -0.94 20.31
N SER A 131 6.24 -2.07 19.59
CA SER A 131 7.23 -3.15 19.61
C SER A 131 8.61 -2.74 19.09
N ASP A 132 9.59 -3.65 19.23
CA ASP A 132 10.93 -3.45 18.67
C ASP A 132 10.99 -3.57 17.15
N LYS A 133 10.02 -4.26 16.55
CA LYS A 133 9.79 -4.34 15.10
C LYS A 133 8.36 -3.90 14.80
N PRO A 134 8.10 -2.58 14.81
CA PRO A 134 6.75 -2.03 14.66
C PRO A 134 6.07 -2.52 13.39
N TRP A 135 4.77 -2.80 13.47
CA TRP A 135 3.97 -3.21 12.32
C TRP A 135 2.51 -2.77 12.43
N ALA A 136 1.85 -2.66 11.29
CA ALA A 136 0.41 -2.41 11.17
C ALA A 136 -0.10 -3.11 9.91
N TRP A 137 -0.92 -4.15 10.09
CA TRP A 137 -1.38 -5.04 9.03
C TRP A 137 -2.88 -5.27 9.10
N SER A 138 -3.50 -5.45 7.94
CA SER A 138 -4.91 -5.78 7.79
C SER A 138 -5.07 -6.76 6.62
N PRO A 139 -6.08 -7.64 6.62
CA PRO A 139 -6.34 -8.52 5.48
C PRO A 139 -6.45 -7.74 4.17
N LEU A 140 -5.76 -8.19 3.13
CA LEU A 140 -5.58 -7.48 1.85
C LEU A 140 -6.91 -6.98 1.29
N LEU A 141 -7.88 -7.88 1.11
CA LEU A 141 -9.18 -7.54 0.54
C LEU A 141 -10.04 -6.69 1.47
N ALA A 142 -9.76 -6.62 2.77
CA ALA A 142 -10.49 -5.77 3.71
C ALA A 142 -9.96 -4.33 3.67
N THR A 143 -8.64 -4.15 3.73
CA THR A 143 -8.02 -2.83 3.90
C THR A 143 -8.05 -1.97 2.65
N MET A 144 -7.87 -2.59 1.48
CA MET A 144 -7.78 -1.91 0.19
C MET A 144 -8.94 -0.93 -0.02
N ASN A 145 -8.65 0.22 -0.60
CA ASN A 145 -9.61 1.28 -0.85
C ASN A 145 -10.55 0.93 -2.01
N HIS A 146 -10.01 0.27 -3.04
CA HIS A 146 -10.75 -0.24 -4.18
C HIS A 146 -10.29 -1.66 -4.46
N VAL A 147 -11.24 -2.53 -4.75
CA VAL A 147 -10.98 -3.93 -5.09
C VAL A 147 -11.86 -4.30 -6.26
N LYS A 148 -11.26 -4.76 -7.35
CA LYS A 148 -11.94 -5.47 -8.43
C LYS A 148 -11.37 -6.88 -8.49
N THR A 149 -12.23 -7.86 -8.65
CA THR A 149 -11.84 -9.26 -8.80
C THR A 149 -12.46 -9.84 -10.06
N GLU A 150 -11.78 -10.77 -10.69
CA GLU A 150 -12.29 -11.51 -11.84
C GLU A 150 -11.88 -12.98 -11.78
N ARG A 151 -12.80 -13.86 -12.15
CA ARG A 151 -12.52 -15.29 -12.27
C ARG A 151 -12.05 -15.59 -13.69
N LEU A 152 -10.76 -15.87 -13.84
CA LEU A 152 -10.16 -16.26 -15.12
C LEU A 152 -10.63 -17.66 -15.56
N GLU A 153 -10.59 -17.88 -16.88
CA GLU A 153 -10.97 -19.15 -17.49
C GLU A 153 -10.15 -20.32 -16.92
N SER A 154 -8.83 -20.13 -16.78
CA SER A 154 -7.91 -21.14 -16.28
C SER A 154 -6.79 -20.54 -15.41
N GLY A 155 -6.07 -21.41 -14.71
CA GLY A 155 -4.96 -21.04 -13.83
C GLY A 155 -3.73 -20.49 -14.56
N ASP A 156 -3.68 -20.65 -15.89
CA ASP A 156 -2.57 -20.21 -16.75
C ASP A 156 -3.03 -19.18 -17.79
N SER A 157 -4.29 -18.75 -17.71
CA SER A 157 -4.82 -17.67 -18.57
C SER A 157 -3.95 -16.41 -18.40
N PRO A 158 -3.69 -15.65 -19.47
CA PRO A 158 -3.01 -14.37 -19.37
C PRO A 158 -3.74 -13.44 -18.40
N LEU A 159 -2.99 -12.64 -17.65
CA LEU A 159 -3.57 -11.60 -16.81
C LEU A 159 -4.21 -10.51 -17.70
N PRO A 160 -5.32 -9.90 -17.26
CA PRO A 160 -5.89 -8.73 -17.92
C PRO A 160 -4.85 -7.62 -18.14
N ASP A 161 -5.05 -6.85 -19.22
CA ASP A 161 -4.16 -5.75 -19.57
C ASP A 161 -4.15 -4.66 -18.49
N TRP A 162 -2.98 -4.08 -18.26
CA TRP A 162 -2.82 -2.98 -17.32
C TRP A 162 -3.33 -1.67 -17.95
N GLU A 163 -4.55 -1.28 -17.60
CA GLU A 163 -5.14 -0.03 -18.09
C GLU A 163 -4.58 1.23 -17.40
N GLY A 164 -3.90 1.07 -16.26
CA GLY A 164 -3.46 2.19 -15.44
C GLY A 164 -4.59 3.01 -14.84
N THR A 165 -5.81 2.48 -14.78
CA THR A 165 -6.98 3.15 -14.20
C THR A 165 -7.30 2.58 -12.82
N ARG A 166 -7.96 3.38 -11.99
CA ARG A 166 -8.43 2.95 -10.66
C ARG A 166 -9.45 1.81 -10.80
N PRO A 167 -9.36 0.74 -9.98
CA PRO A 167 -10.36 -0.31 -10.02
C PRO A 167 -11.74 0.18 -9.56
N VAL A 168 -12.78 -0.26 -10.27
CA VAL A 168 -14.17 -0.11 -9.84
C VAL A 168 -14.48 -1.24 -8.86
N GLU A 169 -15.09 -0.89 -7.74
CA GLU A 169 -15.36 -1.81 -6.63
C GLU A 169 -16.27 -2.98 -7.05
N ASP A 170 -15.73 -4.19 -7.06
CA ASP A 170 -16.44 -5.45 -7.36
C ASP A 170 -15.65 -6.67 -6.84
N CYS A 171 -16.21 -7.35 -5.84
CA CYS A 171 -15.62 -8.57 -5.28
C CYS A 171 -16.35 -9.86 -5.66
N ASN A 172 -17.37 -9.79 -6.53
CA ASN A 172 -18.34 -10.86 -6.72
C ASN A 172 -17.69 -12.16 -7.21
N SER A 173 -16.54 -12.10 -7.89
CA SER A 173 -15.83 -13.30 -8.34
C SER A 173 -15.21 -14.13 -7.21
N VAL A 174 -14.90 -13.50 -6.07
CA VAL A 174 -14.27 -14.14 -4.90
C VAL A 174 -15.26 -14.34 -3.76
N VAL A 175 -16.20 -13.42 -3.56
CA VAL A 175 -17.19 -13.50 -2.48
C VAL A 175 -18.49 -14.20 -2.90
N GLY A 176 -18.84 -14.21 -4.19
CA GLY A 176 -19.89 -15.03 -4.79
C GLY A 176 -21.17 -15.17 -3.97
N GLU A 177 -21.51 -16.41 -3.62
CA GLU A 177 -22.71 -16.79 -2.86
C GLU A 177 -22.68 -16.34 -1.39
N LEU A 178 -21.52 -15.90 -0.88
CA LEU A 178 -21.39 -15.49 0.52
C LEU A 178 -22.04 -14.13 0.77
N GLU A 179 -21.97 -13.22 -0.20
CA GLU A 179 -22.53 -11.87 -0.11
C GLU A 179 -22.52 -11.20 -1.49
N THR A 180 -23.44 -10.29 -1.76
CA THR A 180 -23.33 -9.38 -2.91
C THR A 180 -22.70 -8.07 -2.48
N ILE A 181 -21.48 -7.80 -2.96
CA ILE A 181 -20.73 -6.59 -2.59
C ILE A 181 -20.92 -5.52 -3.66
N THR A 182 -21.58 -4.42 -3.29
CA THR A 182 -21.82 -3.27 -4.21
C THR A 182 -21.06 -2.02 -3.81
N SER A 183 -20.41 -2.03 -2.63
CA SER A 183 -19.65 -0.89 -2.14
C SER A 183 -18.48 -1.29 -1.26
N LYS A 184 -17.48 -0.41 -1.21
CA LYS A 184 -16.32 -0.51 -0.31
C LYS A 184 -16.72 -0.69 1.16
N ARG A 185 -17.79 -0.01 1.59
CA ARG A 185 -18.30 -0.09 2.96
C ARG A 185 -18.85 -1.49 3.26
N GLU A 186 -19.61 -2.05 2.33
CA GLU A 186 -20.13 -3.43 2.45
C GLU A 186 -18.98 -4.44 2.46
N ARG A 187 -18.02 -4.32 1.54
CA ARG A 187 -16.82 -5.17 1.52
C ARG A 187 -16.11 -5.18 2.86
N ARG A 188 -15.79 -4.00 3.38
CA ARG A 188 -15.07 -3.86 4.67
C ARG A 188 -15.84 -4.45 5.83
N ARG A 189 -17.17 -4.30 5.84
CA ARG A 189 -18.02 -4.89 6.86
C ARG A 189 -18.03 -6.41 6.75
N PHE A 190 -18.26 -6.96 5.55
CA PHE A 190 -18.26 -8.40 5.30
C PHE A 190 -16.92 -9.03 5.69
N LEU A 191 -15.81 -8.46 5.21
CA LEU A 191 -14.46 -8.95 5.48
C LEU A 191 -13.91 -8.54 6.86
N SER A 192 -14.68 -7.89 7.72
CA SER A 192 -14.31 -7.69 9.13
C SER A 192 -14.46 -8.97 9.97
N SER A 193 -15.29 -9.92 9.50
CA SER A 193 -15.44 -11.24 10.12
C SER A 193 -14.31 -12.18 9.68
N PRO A 194 -13.58 -12.80 10.63
CA PRO A 194 -12.63 -13.87 10.32
C PRO A 194 -13.28 -15.02 9.56
N GLU A 195 -14.49 -15.44 9.93
CA GLU A 195 -15.20 -16.54 9.29
C GLU A 195 -15.44 -16.27 7.80
N ASN A 196 -15.87 -15.05 7.47
CA ASN A 196 -16.09 -14.64 6.07
C ASN A 196 -14.78 -14.61 5.28
N ARG A 197 -13.69 -14.11 5.87
CA ARG A 197 -12.38 -14.10 5.22
C ARG A 197 -11.85 -15.52 5.02
N GLN A 198 -12.06 -16.41 5.99
CA GLN A 198 -11.65 -17.80 5.92
C GLN A 198 -12.39 -18.58 4.82
N ALA A 199 -13.62 -18.18 4.49
CA ALA A 199 -14.40 -18.74 3.39
C ALA A 199 -13.93 -18.25 2.00
N CYS A 200 -13.17 -17.17 1.93
CA CYS A 200 -12.62 -16.62 0.67
C CYS A 200 -11.22 -17.20 0.40
N ILE A 201 -11.10 -18.05 -0.61
CA ILE A 201 -9.83 -18.61 -1.07
C ILE A 201 -9.47 -18.00 -2.42
N LEU A 202 -8.32 -17.34 -2.48
CA LEU A 202 -7.71 -16.84 -3.70
C LEU A 202 -6.78 -17.92 -4.28
N GLY A 203 -6.63 -17.93 -5.60
CA GLY A 203 -5.68 -18.83 -6.26
C GLY A 203 -5.46 -18.48 -7.74
N PRO A 204 -4.95 -19.44 -8.53
CA PRO A 204 -4.49 -19.19 -9.91
C PRO A 204 -5.55 -18.67 -10.88
N ARG A 205 -6.83 -18.75 -10.50
CA ARG A 205 -7.95 -18.27 -11.32
C ARG A 205 -8.55 -16.96 -10.82
N ASP A 206 -8.10 -16.47 -9.68
CA ASP A 206 -8.66 -15.29 -9.02
C ASP A 206 -7.75 -14.11 -9.32
N PHE A 207 -8.09 -13.38 -10.38
CA PHE A 207 -7.44 -12.11 -10.67
C PHE A 207 -7.93 -11.07 -9.67
N ILE A 208 -6.98 -10.33 -9.11
CA ILE A 208 -7.23 -9.18 -8.25
C ILE A 208 -6.66 -7.92 -8.90
N ASN A 209 -7.41 -6.83 -8.80
CA ASN A 209 -6.96 -5.47 -9.08
C ASN A 209 -7.35 -4.62 -7.88
N VAL A 210 -6.38 -4.34 -7.03
CA VAL A 210 -6.58 -3.72 -5.72
C VAL A 210 -5.79 -2.44 -5.59
N GLU A 211 -6.32 -1.47 -4.87
CA GLU A 211 -5.66 -0.20 -4.65
C GLU A 211 -5.70 0.21 -3.18
N PHE A 212 -4.53 0.55 -2.63
CA PHE A 212 -4.37 1.21 -1.35
C PHE A 212 -4.06 2.69 -1.60
N VAL A 213 -4.99 3.58 -1.26
CA VAL A 213 -4.87 5.02 -1.56
C VAL A 213 -5.27 5.88 -0.37
N ASN A 214 -4.48 6.91 -0.09
CA ASN A 214 -4.78 7.88 0.94
C ASN A 214 -4.18 9.26 0.64
N GLY A 215 -4.69 10.26 1.35
CA GLY A 215 -4.17 11.63 1.38
C GLY A 215 -3.44 11.96 2.67
N PHE A 216 -2.95 10.96 3.41
CA PHE A 216 -2.41 11.20 4.75
C PHE A 216 -0.99 11.75 4.69
N VAL A 217 -0.17 11.36 3.72
CA VAL A 217 1.24 11.80 3.66
C VAL A 217 1.45 12.76 2.50
N ASP A 218 1.87 13.99 2.80
CA ASP A 218 2.46 14.89 1.82
C ASP A 218 3.97 14.64 1.77
N TYR A 219 4.41 13.94 0.73
CA TYR A 219 5.81 13.57 0.52
C TYR A 219 6.69 14.79 0.23
N SER A 220 6.14 15.84 -0.40
CA SER A 220 6.89 17.04 -0.75
C SER A 220 7.25 17.90 0.48
N THR A 221 6.40 17.87 1.52
CA THR A 221 6.62 18.65 2.75
C THR A 221 6.91 17.79 3.98
N LEU A 222 7.03 16.46 3.81
CA LEU A 222 7.17 15.48 4.88
C LEU A 222 6.16 15.71 6.01
N ARG A 223 4.86 15.75 5.67
CA ARG A 223 3.78 15.93 6.64
C ARG A 223 2.82 14.77 6.62
N LEU A 224 2.55 14.22 7.81
CA LEU A 224 1.47 13.27 8.04
C LEU A 224 0.25 14.05 8.56
N GLN A 225 -0.86 13.93 7.87
CA GLN A 225 -2.15 14.54 8.18
C GLN A 225 -3.16 13.43 8.43
N ILE A 226 -3.93 13.56 9.51
CA ILE A 226 -5.01 12.64 9.84
C ILE A 226 -6.28 13.46 9.95
N PRO A 227 -6.96 13.72 8.80
CA PRO A 227 -8.04 14.70 8.72
C PRO A 227 -9.20 14.43 9.69
N ILE A 228 -9.50 13.14 9.93
CA ILE A 228 -10.63 12.70 10.77
C ILE A 228 -10.50 13.19 12.22
N VAL A 229 -9.27 13.31 12.73
CA VAL A 229 -8.98 13.82 14.08
C VAL A 229 -8.26 15.17 14.07
N LYS A 230 -8.11 15.79 12.88
CA LYS A 230 -7.42 17.07 12.67
C LYS A 230 -6.01 17.12 13.26
N LEU A 231 -5.30 15.98 13.25
CA LEU A 231 -3.90 15.89 13.67
C LEU A 231 -2.97 16.09 12.47
N SER A 232 -1.84 16.73 12.71
CA SER A 232 -0.80 16.98 11.70
C SER A 232 0.58 16.89 12.34
N PHE A 233 1.47 16.14 11.70
CA PHE A 233 2.80 15.82 12.21
C PHE A 233 3.87 16.09 11.15
N ARG A 234 5.00 16.63 11.60
CA ARG A 234 6.19 16.88 10.78
C ARG A 234 7.06 15.61 10.79
N LEU A 235 7.05 14.86 9.69
CA LEU A 235 7.82 13.62 9.59
C LEU A 235 9.33 13.89 9.56
N ASP A 236 9.78 15.02 9.02
CA ASP A 236 11.20 15.42 9.05
C ASP A 236 11.78 15.60 10.48
N LYS A 237 10.92 15.64 11.50
CA LYS A 237 11.33 15.72 12.92
C LYS A 237 11.20 14.40 13.67
N LEU A 238 10.47 13.44 13.11
CA LEU A 238 10.15 12.16 13.74
C LEU A 238 10.84 11.00 13.03
N TRP A 239 11.25 11.20 11.78
CA TRP A 239 11.94 10.21 10.96
C TRP A 239 13.39 10.05 11.39
N ASP A 240 13.88 8.81 11.33
CA ASP A 240 15.17 8.39 11.88
C ASP A 240 16.10 7.72 10.86
N GLY A 241 15.84 7.96 9.57
CA GLY A 241 16.60 7.37 8.48
C GLY A 241 15.99 6.07 7.94
N GLN A 242 15.15 5.35 8.71
CA GLN A 242 14.67 4.05 8.24
C GLN A 242 13.61 4.19 7.13
N PRO A 243 13.58 3.27 6.17
CA PRO A 243 12.57 3.30 5.11
C PRO A 243 11.17 2.96 5.65
N VAL A 244 10.15 3.34 4.88
CA VAL A 244 8.80 2.82 5.08
C VAL A 244 8.61 1.62 4.18
N ARG A 245 8.29 0.48 4.78
CA ARG A 245 8.03 -0.75 4.04
C ARG A 245 6.53 -1.02 3.97
N TYR A 246 6.04 -1.32 2.77
CA TYR A 246 4.72 -1.89 2.51
C TYR A 246 4.91 -3.34 2.09
N GLU A 247 4.18 -4.27 2.68
CA GLU A 247 4.35 -5.70 2.41
C GLU A 247 3.00 -6.37 2.23
N CYS A 248 2.95 -7.31 1.29
CA CYS A 248 1.92 -8.33 1.24
C CYS A 248 2.53 -9.64 1.75
N ILE A 249 1.98 -10.21 2.82
CA ILE A 249 2.53 -11.40 3.49
C ILE A 249 1.45 -12.42 3.83
N SER A 250 1.85 -13.66 4.04
CA SER A 250 1.08 -14.67 4.77
C SER A 250 1.26 -14.45 6.27
N ARG A 251 0.18 -14.29 7.05
CA ARG A 251 0.30 -14.11 8.51
C ARG A 251 0.76 -15.37 9.23
N SER A 252 0.39 -16.55 8.73
CA SER A 252 0.71 -17.83 9.35
C SER A 252 2.16 -18.26 9.14
N THR A 253 2.74 -17.92 7.99
CA THR A 253 4.11 -18.33 7.63
C THR A 253 5.11 -17.19 7.62
N LEU A 254 4.63 -15.94 7.65
CA LEU A 254 5.40 -14.72 7.42
C LEU A 254 6.11 -14.68 6.07
N GLN A 255 5.71 -15.53 5.12
CA GLN A 255 6.23 -15.50 3.76
C GLN A 255 5.70 -14.28 3.02
N THR A 256 6.60 -13.62 2.32
CA THR A 256 6.29 -12.45 1.51
C THR A 256 5.78 -12.85 0.13
N TYR A 257 4.72 -12.19 -0.31
CA TYR A 257 4.26 -12.22 -1.71
C TYR A 257 4.97 -11.14 -2.52
N PHE A 258 5.07 -9.93 -1.95
CA PHE A 258 5.82 -8.80 -2.50
C PHE A 258 6.03 -7.68 -1.46
N VAL A 259 7.01 -6.83 -1.72
CA VAL A 259 7.39 -5.67 -0.91
C VAL A 259 7.47 -4.42 -1.77
N ILE A 260 7.10 -3.28 -1.21
CA ILE A 260 7.44 -1.94 -1.72
C ILE A 260 8.14 -1.18 -0.59
N VAL A 261 9.28 -0.58 -0.90
CA VAL A 261 10.06 0.24 0.01
C VAL A 261 10.07 1.67 -0.49
N VAL A 262 9.70 2.61 0.37
CA VAL A 262 9.85 4.05 0.11
C VAL A 262 10.89 4.59 1.08
N GLN A 263 11.98 5.13 0.53
CA GLN A 263 13.09 5.65 1.31
C GLN A 263 13.47 7.07 0.88
N ILE A 264 13.83 7.91 1.84
CA ILE A 264 14.39 9.22 1.57
C ILE A 264 15.89 9.03 1.39
N VAL A 265 16.41 9.37 0.21
CA VAL A 265 17.84 9.23 -0.11
C VAL A 265 18.61 10.53 0.09
N GLU A 266 17.91 11.66 0.06
CA GLU A 266 18.48 12.98 0.31
C GLU A 266 17.44 13.84 1.04
N LEU A 267 17.88 14.61 2.03
CA LEU A 267 17.03 15.55 2.76
C LEU A 267 17.76 16.89 2.90
N ASN A 268 17.17 17.94 2.31
CA ASN A 268 17.73 19.31 2.34
C ASN A 268 19.11 19.44 1.68
N GLY A 269 19.37 18.67 0.61
CA GLY A 269 20.66 18.69 -0.09
C GLY A 269 21.70 17.74 0.50
N GLU A 270 21.41 17.09 1.62
CA GLU A 270 22.33 16.16 2.29
C GLU A 270 21.89 14.71 2.07
N PRO A 271 22.78 13.82 1.62
CA PRO A 271 22.50 12.39 1.53
C PRO A 271 22.13 11.81 2.89
N VAL A 272 21.16 10.89 2.89
CA VAL A 272 20.78 10.13 4.08
C VAL A 272 21.67 8.89 4.10
N SER A 273 22.49 8.76 5.16
CA SER A 273 23.27 7.54 5.39
C SER A 273 22.37 6.43 5.93
N GLU A 274 22.55 5.21 5.42
CA GLU A 274 21.98 3.99 6.00
C GLU A 274 22.47 3.73 7.44
#